data_AF-A0AB35Y5N6-F1
#
_entry.id   AF-A0AB35Y5N6-F1
#
_cell.length_a   1.000
_cell.length_b   1.000
_cell.length_c   1.000
_cell.angle_alpha   90.00
_cell.angle_beta   90.00
_cell.angle_gamma   90.00
#
_symmetry.space_group_name_H-M   'P 1'
#
loop_
_entity.id
_entity.type
_entity.pdbx_description
1 polymer ?
#
loop_
_entity_poly.entity_id
_entity_poly.type
_entity_poly.pdbx_seq_one_letter_code
_entity_poly.pdbx_strand_id
1 'polypeptide(L)'
;MKCIKCNNTLHTETGSFAMNFDGKTIKVINAPVLHCKNCNSVVVDDEVKDNAKEFAKVYLSDDTLDYAECEAGTIMPIINLLL
;
A
#
# COMPACT_ATOMS: atom_id res chain seq x y z
N MET A 1 -4.75 15.81 -7.51
CA MET A 1 -4.61 15.11 -8.82
C MET A 1 -6.00 14.93 -9.45
N LYS A 2 -6.11 14.83 -10.78
CA LYS A 2 -7.39 14.55 -11.47
C LYS A 2 -7.46 13.07 -11.88
N CYS A 3 -8.66 12.49 -11.85
CA CYS A 3 -8.91 11.14 -12.29
C CYS A 3 -8.79 11.05 -13.82
N ILE A 4 -7.94 10.16 -14.32
CA ILE A 4 -7.73 9.98 -15.77
C ILE A 4 -8.99 9.49 -16.52
N LYS A 5 -9.93 8.83 -15.82
CA LYS A 5 -11.12 8.24 -16.44
C LYS A 5 -12.25 9.26 -16.66
N CYS A 6 -12.46 10.18 -15.71
CA CYS A 6 -13.58 11.11 -15.76
C CYS A 6 -13.22 12.57 -15.49
N ASN A 7 -11.92 12.89 -15.40
CA ASN A 7 -11.37 14.24 -15.19
C ASN A 7 -11.82 14.97 -13.90
N ASN A 8 -12.50 14.26 -12.99
CA ASN A 8 -12.92 14.77 -11.69
C ASN A 8 -11.78 14.70 -10.66
N THR A 9 -11.95 15.38 -9.53
CA THR A 9 -10.97 15.39 -8.44
C THR A 9 -10.80 14.00 -7.81
N LEU A 10 -9.55 13.64 -7.53
CA LEU A 10 -9.20 12.50 -6.68
C LEU A 10 -9.07 12.97 -5.24
N HIS A 11 -9.61 12.19 -4.31
CA HIS A 11 -9.54 12.45 -2.88
C HIS A 11 -8.65 11.40 -2.22
N THR A 12 -7.75 11.84 -1.35
CA THR A 12 -6.96 10.92 -0.52
C THR A 12 -7.87 10.32 0.55
N GLU A 13 -7.84 9.01 0.68
CA GLU A 13 -8.51 8.25 1.73
C GLU A 13 -7.64 7.06 2.15
N THR A 14 -7.95 6.47 3.30
CA THR A 14 -7.34 5.22 3.74
C THR A 14 -8.05 4.07 3.03
N GLY A 15 -7.29 3.20 2.38
CA GLY A 15 -7.82 2.08 1.61
C GLY A 15 -6.91 0.87 1.62
N SER A 16 -7.19 -0.05 0.69
CA SER A 16 -6.39 -1.25 0.49
C SER A 16 -6.17 -1.51 -0.99
N PHE A 17 -5.05 -2.13 -1.32
CA PHE A 17 -4.73 -2.56 -2.68
C PHE A 17 -3.92 -3.85 -2.65
N ALA A 18 -3.87 -4.55 -3.78
CA ALA A 18 -3.02 -5.71 -3.94
C ALA A 18 -1.79 -5.35 -4.78
N MET A 19 -0.66 -5.94 -4.47
CA MET A 19 0.57 -5.81 -5.26
C MET A 19 1.32 -7.14 -5.32
N ASN A 20 2.13 -7.30 -6.35
CA ASN A 20 3.03 -8.45 -6.45
C ASN A 20 4.35 -8.14 -5.73
N PHE A 21 4.78 -9.03 -4.85
CA PHE A 21 6.04 -9.00 -4.14
C PHE A 21 6.59 -10.42 -4.01
N ASP A 22 7.86 -10.62 -4.41
CA ASP A 22 8.55 -11.92 -4.39
C ASP A 22 7.76 -13.08 -5.02
N GLY A 23 7.12 -12.82 -6.17
CA GLY A 23 6.30 -13.81 -6.89
C GLY A 23 4.95 -14.13 -6.25
N LYS A 24 4.58 -13.47 -5.15
CA LYS A 24 3.28 -13.60 -4.48
C LYS A 24 2.47 -12.32 -4.60
N THR A 25 1.14 -12.47 -4.61
CA THR A 25 0.23 -11.33 -4.45
C THR A 25 0.04 -11.08 -2.96
N ILE A 26 0.44 -9.91 -2.48
CA ILE A 26 0.17 -9.45 -1.12
C ILE A 26 -0.91 -8.38 -1.09
N LYS A 27 -1.64 -8.32 0.02
CA LYS A 27 -2.65 -7.31 0.30
C LYS A 27 -2.06 -6.23 1.20
N VAL A 28 -2.06 -5.00 0.74
CA VAL A 28 -1.69 -3.83 1.54
C VAL A 28 -2.96 -3.20 2.08
N ILE A 29 -3.06 -3.02 3.40
CA ILE A 29 -4.18 -2.39 4.10
C ILE A 29 -3.74 -1.09 4.75
N ASN A 30 -4.72 -0.26 5.12
CA ASN A 30 -4.51 1.03 5.79
C ASN A 30 -3.56 1.98 5.04
N ALA A 31 -3.50 1.87 3.71
CA ALA A 31 -2.63 2.68 2.88
C ALA A 31 -3.35 3.94 2.38
N PRO A 32 -2.64 5.05 2.15
CA PRO A 32 -3.19 6.20 1.44
C PRO A 32 -3.47 5.82 -0.02
N VAL A 33 -4.72 5.98 -0.44
CA VAL A 33 -5.17 5.79 -1.82
C VAL A 33 -5.89 7.03 -2.33
N LEU A 34 -5.87 7.23 -3.63
CA LEU A 34 -6.58 8.29 -4.33
C LEU A 34 -7.88 7.73 -4.93
N HIS A 35 -9.02 8.13 -4.37
CA HIS A 35 -10.33 7.69 -4.82
C HIS A 35 -11.09 8.78 -5.57
N CYS A 36 -11.55 8.45 -6.77
CA CYS A 36 -12.49 9.28 -7.52
C CYS A 36 -13.93 8.87 -7.18
N LYS A 37 -14.60 9.64 -6.32
CA LYS A 37 -15.99 9.37 -5.91
C LYS A 37 -17.02 9.41 -7.05
N ASN A 38 -16.68 10.05 -8.18
CA ASN A 38 -17.57 10.12 -9.34
C ASN A 38 -17.61 8.83 -10.17
N CYS A 39 -16.47 8.16 -10.37
CA CYS A 39 -16.40 6.93 -11.19
C CYS A 39 -15.91 5.70 -10.42
N ASN A 40 -15.76 5.84 -9.10
CA ASN A 40 -15.29 4.83 -8.17
C ASN A 40 -13.90 4.25 -8.52
N SER A 41 -13.08 5.00 -9.26
CA SER A 41 -11.73 4.59 -9.61
C SER A 41 -10.80 4.86 -8.44
N VAL A 42 -10.07 3.84 -8.03
CA VAL A 42 -9.00 3.93 -7.04
C VAL A 42 -7.66 3.95 -7.77
N VAL A 43 -6.77 4.86 -7.36
CA VAL A 43 -5.41 5.01 -7.85
C VAL A 43 -4.50 4.99 -6.64
N VAL A 44 -3.37 4.31 -6.74
CA VAL A 44 -2.35 4.30 -5.68
C VAL A 44 -1.13 4.99 -6.24
N ASP A 45 -0.59 5.95 -5.48
CA ASP A 45 0.64 6.66 -5.84
C ASP A 45 1.81 5.66 -5.93
N ASP A 46 2.74 5.93 -6.83
CA ASP A 46 3.90 5.05 -7.01
C ASP A 46 4.82 5.10 -5.79
N GLU A 47 4.92 6.26 -5.10
CA GLU A 47 5.66 6.37 -3.84
C GLU A 47 5.10 5.42 -2.76
N VAL A 48 3.77 5.34 -2.64
CA VAL A 48 3.09 4.44 -1.68
C VAL A 48 3.37 2.98 -2.03
N LYS A 49 3.38 2.61 -3.32
CA LYS A 49 3.71 1.25 -3.75
C LYS A 49 5.17 0.92 -3.47
N ASP A 50 6.08 1.84 -3.69
CA ASP A 50 7.51 1.63 -3.47
C ASP A 50 7.83 1.52 -1.98
N ASN A 51 7.22 2.36 -1.15
CA ASN A 51 7.30 2.22 0.31
C ASN A 51 6.72 0.88 0.78
N ALA A 52 5.56 0.46 0.25
CA ALA A 52 4.99 -0.84 0.57
C ALA A 52 5.90 -2.01 0.18
N LYS A 53 6.67 -1.91 -0.91
CA LYS A 53 7.70 -2.92 -1.27
C LYS A 53 8.83 -2.95 -0.25
N GLU A 54 9.34 -1.79 0.19
CA GLU A 54 10.41 -1.74 1.20
C GLU A 54 9.92 -2.27 2.55
N PHE A 55 8.71 -1.91 2.96
CA PHE A 55 8.09 -2.46 4.16
C PHE A 55 7.87 -3.97 4.05
N ALA A 56 7.46 -4.48 2.88
CA ALA A 56 7.28 -5.91 2.68
C ALA A 56 8.58 -6.71 2.85
N LYS A 57 9.74 -6.16 2.46
CA LYS A 57 11.04 -6.83 2.69
C LYS A 57 11.36 -7.04 4.17
N VAL A 58 10.81 -6.20 5.05
CA VAL A 58 11.19 -6.11 6.46
C VAL A 58 10.11 -6.69 7.38
N TYR A 59 8.84 -6.45 7.07
CA TYR A 59 7.71 -6.68 7.98
C TYR A 59 6.71 -7.73 7.49
N LEU A 60 6.81 -8.19 6.24
CA LEU A 60 5.85 -9.14 5.69
C LEU A 60 6.04 -10.53 6.31
N SER A 61 5.13 -10.91 7.21
CA SER A 61 5.10 -12.24 7.85
C SER A 61 4.20 -13.22 7.13
N ASP A 62 3.18 -12.71 6.45
CA ASP A 62 2.16 -13.47 5.73
C ASP A 62 1.94 -12.86 4.34
N ASP A 63 0.69 -12.77 3.89
CA ASP A 63 0.32 -12.12 2.63
C ASP A 63 -0.34 -10.74 2.87
N THR A 64 -0.30 -10.18 4.08
CA THR A 64 -0.90 -8.89 4.44
C THR A 64 0.11 -7.91 5.04
N LEU A 65 0.13 -6.69 4.53
CA LEU A 65 0.97 -5.60 5.03
C LEU A 65 0.08 -4.45 5.52
N ASP A 66 0.21 -4.08 6.80
CA ASP A 66 -0.42 -2.86 7.34
C ASP A 66 0.51 -1.66 7.11
N TYR A 67 0.14 -0.80 6.16
CA TYR A 67 0.98 0.32 5.74
C TYR A 67 1.15 1.36 6.86
N ALA A 68 0.08 1.70 7.56
CA ALA A 68 0.09 2.75 8.58
C ALA A 68 0.96 2.34 9.78
N GLU A 69 0.88 1.08 10.19
CA GLU A 69 1.72 0.54 11.26
C GLU A 69 3.20 0.43 10.85
N CYS A 70 3.48 0.10 9.58
CA CYS A 70 4.84 0.13 9.05
C CYS A 70 5.43 1.56 9.03
N GLU A 71 4.65 2.55 8.61
CA GLU A 71 5.05 3.96 8.56
C GLU A 71 5.26 4.54 9.97
N ALA A 72 4.41 4.16 10.93
CA ALA A 72 4.54 4.56 12.32
C ALA A 72 5.72 3.89 13.06
N GLY A 73 6.34 2.87 12.46
CA GLY A 73 7.42 2.09 13.07
C GLY A 73 6.95 1.25 14.27
N THR A 74 5.66 0.92 14.32
CA THR A 74 5.05 0.16 15.42
C THR A 74 5.14 -1.36 15.22
N ILE A 75 5.42 -1.81 13.99
CA ILE A 75 5.68 -3.22 13.69
C ILE A 75 7.16 -3.54 13.94
N MET A 76 7.43 -4.64 14.66
CA MET A 76 8.78 -5.16 14.79
C MET A 76 9.24 -5.82 13.47
N PRO A 77 10.44 -5.48 12.97
CA PRO A 77 10.96 -6.09 11.75
C PRO A 77 11.16 -7.60 11.95
N ILE A 78 10.80 -8.38 10.94
CA ILE A 78 11.14 -9.80 10.85
C ILE A 78 12.60 -9.86 10.42
N ILE A 79 13.50 -9.50 11.33
CA ILE A 79 14.91 -9.78 11.15
C ILE A 79 15.03 -11.30 11.22
N ASN A 80 15.24 -11.92 10.07
CA ASN A 80 15.56 -13.35 10.00
C ASN A 80 16.91 -13.53 10.72
N LEU A 81 16.86 -13.84 12.01
CA LEU A 81 17.99 -14.02 12.92
C LEU A 81 18.72 -15.35 12.66
N LEU A 82 18.90 -15.69 11.38
CA LEU A 82 19.74 -16.79 10.93
C LEU A 82 21.09 -16.20 10.49
N LEU A 83 21.89 -15.79 11.49
CA LEU A 83 23.35 -15.66 11.41
C LEU A 83 23.98 -16.79 12.22
#